data_AF-A0AAN8IG90-F1
#
_entry.id   AF-A0AAN8IG90-F1
#
_cell.length_a   1.000
_cell.length_b   1.000
_cell.length_c   1.000
_cell.angle_alpha   90.00
_cell.angle_beta   90.00
_cell.angle_gamma   90.00
#
_symmetry.space_group_name_H-M   'P 1'
#
loop_
_entity.id
_entity.type
_entity.pdbx_description
1 polymer ?
#
loop_
_entity_poly.entity_id
_entity_poly.type
_entity_poly.pdbx_seq_one_letter_code
_entity_poly.pdbx_strand_id
1 'polypeptide(L)'
;LPADFTTQASTVPIFHYRCKNFVVDLRKPLESSSSEGQSEQTNLKELLHSRWQEAKTKNAFNYGLNCMYKLLDGQYNLSMQLNIERGELRRKPMRFKHIREPFNPLRWNFTKLHENEILLYLRCEDRPITSDPLDRHVIAVNASPLERDHCLIIPSVNKCLPQVLTKTAIRIATDVMLLVADESFNILFNSLLGQASVNHLHMHYLYWPYESDLINRVTFRTTE
;
A
#
# COMPACT_ATOMS: atom_id res chain seq x y z
N LEU A 1 -27.73 -14.30 -7.52
CA LEU A 1 -26.26 -14.48 -7.62
C LEU A 1 -25.89 -14.17 -9.06
N PRO A 2 -25.07 -13.15 -9.36
CA PRO A 2 -24.60 -12.97 -10.72
C PRO A 2 -23.73 -14.17 -11.10
N ALA A 3 -24.07 -14.78 -12.23
CA ALA A 3 -23.29 -15.83 -12.86
C ALA A 3 -21.94 -15.24 -13.26
N ASP A 4 -20.87 -15.70 -12.59
CA ASP A 4 -19.47 -15.79 -13.02
C ASP A 4 -18.57 -16.12 -11.82
N PHE A 5 -19.01 -17.06 -10.96
CA PHE A 5 -18.12 -17.70 -10.01
C PHE A 5 -17.35 -18.79 -10.74
N THR A 6 -16.33 -18.39 -11.49
CA THR A 6 -15.30 -19.30 -11.96
C THR A 6 -14.62 -19.90 -10.73
N THR A 7 -14.74 -21.21 -10.56
CA THR A 7 -14.15 -22.04 -9.49
C THR A 7 -12.63 -22.17 -9.59
N GLN A 8 -11.92 -21.20 -10.18
CA GLN A 8 -10.48 -21.13 -10.06
C GLN A 8 -10.15 -20.53 -8.70
N ALA A 9 -9.52 -21.33 -7.84
CA ALA A 9 -8.93 -20.82 -6.62
C ALA A 9 -8.00 -19.66 -6.99
N SER A 10 -8.24 -18.49 -6.39
CA SER A 10 -7.44 -17.29 -6.64
C SER A 10 -5.95 -17.63 -6.49
N THR A 11 -5.18 -17.33 -7.52
CA THR A 11 -3.72 -17.52 -7.59
C THR A 11 -2.95 -16.51 -6.74
N VAL A 12 -3.66 -15.52 -6.18
CA VAL A 12 -3.09 -14.48 -5.34
C VAL A 12 -2.55 -15.10 -4.03
N PRO A 13 -1.24 -14.97 -3.75
CA PRO A 13 -0.64 -15.49 -2.54
C PRO A 13 -1.14 -14.78 -1.29
N ILE A 14 -1.12 -15.52 -0.19
CA ILE A 14 -1.23 -14.98 1.16
C ILE A 14 0.19 -14.81 1.70
N PHE A 15 0.53 -13.60 2.12
CA PHE A 15 1.76 -13.32 2.83
C PHE A 15 1.55 -13.53 4.33
N HIS A 16 2.20 -14.57 4.84
CA HIS A 16 2.20 -14.93 6.24
C HIS A 16 3.37 -14.26 6.96
N TYR A 17 3.09 -13.58 8.06
CA TYR A 17 4.10 -12.96 8.91
C TYR A 17 3.81 -13.15 10.39
N ARG A 18 4.84 -12.95 11.21
CA ARG A 18 4.80 -12.98 12.66
C ARG A 18 5.37 -11.69 13.22
N CYS A 19 5.04 -11.36 14.47
CA CYS A 19 5.57 -10.17 15.13
C CYS A 19 7.10 -10.22 15.28
N LYS A 20 7.72 -11.42 15.31
CA LYS A 20 9.18 -11.57 15.29
C LYS A 20 9.86 -11.07 14.01
N ASN A 21 9.10 -10.88 12.93
CA ASN A 21 9.61 -10.37 11.66
C ASN A 21 9.65 -8.83 11.61
N PHE A 22 9.18 -8.16 12.66
CA PHE A 22 9.14 -6.69 12.71
C PHE A 22 10.53 -6.09 12.89
N VAL A 23 10.83 -5.13 12.03
CA VAL A 23 12.02 -4.29 12.03
C VAL A 23 11.67 -3.01 12.81
N VAL A 24 12.01 -3.04 14.10
CA VAL A 24 11.74 -1.92 15.03
C VAL A 24 12.87 -0.88 15.06
N ASP A 25 14.05 -1.21 14.54
CA ASP A 25 15.20 -0.31 14.46
C ASP A 25 15.84 -0.40 13.07
N LEU A 26 15.57 0.60 12.22
CA LEU A 26 16.10 0.67 10.85
C LEU A 26 17.62 0.92 10.81
N ARG A 27 18.24 1.31 11.93
CA ARG A 27 19.69 1.57 11.99
C ARG A 27 20.51 0.29 12.17
N LYS A 28 19.88 -0.80 12.60
CA LYS A 28 20.56 -2.08 12.79
C LYS A 28 20.67 -2.78 11.43
N PRO A 29 21.84 -3.33 11.09
CA PRO A 29 21.94 -4.23 9.93
C PRO A 29 20.92 -5.35 10.07
N LEU A 30 20.26 -5.73 8.99
CA LEU A 30 19.48 -6.97 9.00
C LEU A 30 20.46 -8.11 9.33
N GLU A 31 20.27 -8.75 10.48
CA GLU A 31 21.04 -9.94 10.82
C GLU A 31 20.72 -10.99 9.75
N SER A 32 21.71 -11.29 8.91
CA SER A 32 21.65 -12.44 8.02
C SER A 32 21.58 -13.67 8.92
N SER A 33 20.39 -14.22 9.13
CA SER A 33 20.23 -15.48 9.84
C SER A 33 20.76 -16.62 8.96
N SER A 34 22.08 -16.73 8.86
CA SER A 34 22.77 -17.95 8.47
C SER A 34 22.68 -18.93 9.63
N SER A 35 21.47 -19.47 9.83
CA SER A 35 21.23 -20.62 10.70
C SER A 35 20.56 -21.68 9.83
N GLU A 36 21.35 -22.68 9.47
CA GLU A 36 20.95 -23.87 8.71
C GLU A 36 19.63 -24.42 9.27
N GLY A 37 18.57 -24.40 8.44
CA GLY A 37 17.30 -25.09 8.73
C GLY A 37 16.06 -24.23 8.98
N GLN A 38 16.13 -22.89 8.96
CA GLN A 38 14.93 -22.04 8.96
C GLN A 38 14.58 -21.61 7.52
N SER A 39 13.37 -21.93 7.06
CA SER A 39 12.81 -21.44 5.80
C SER A 39 13.14 -19.96 5.61
N GLU A 40 13.82 -19.60 4.51
CA GLU A 40 14.03 -18.20 4.12
C GLU A 40 12.66 -17.53 4.04
N GLN A 41 12.31 -16.75 5.07
CA GLN A 41 11.04 -16.05 5.08
C GLN A 41 11.13 -14.91 4.07
N THR A 42 10.36 -15.01 2.99
CA THR A 42 10.42 -14.05 1.88
C THR A 42 10.23 -12.62 2.39
N ASN A 43 11.16 -11.74 2.02
CA ASN A 43 11.10 -10.33 2.33
C ASN A 43 9.85 -9.69 1.68
N LEU A 44 9.01 -9.02 2.47
CA LEU A 44 7.78 -8.37 1.98
C LEU A 44 8.07 -7.37 0.86
N LYS A 45 9.17 -6.61 0.98
CA LYS A 45 9.57 -5.60 -0.01
C LYS A 45 9.89 -6.25 -1.37
N GLU A 46 10.70 -7.30 -1.36
CA GLU A 46 11.11 -8.00 -2.58
C GLU A 46 9.93 -8.71 -3.26
N LEU A 47 9.08 -9.35 -2.44
CA LEU A 47 7.86 -9.98 -2.95
C LEU A 47 6.93 -8.95 -3.61
N LEU A 48 6.66 -7.83 -2.94
CA LEU A 48 5.82 -6.77 -3.49
C LEU A 48 6.41 -6.17 -4.75
N HIS A 49 7.72 -5.92 -4.78
CA HIS A 49 8.40 -5.41 -5.96
C HIS A 49 8.26 -6.35 -7.16
N SER A 50 8.55 -7.65 -6.97
CA SER A 50 8.41 -8.68 -8.02
C SER A 50 6.98 -8.73 -8.57
N ARG A 51 5.99 -8.77 -7.67
CA ARG A 51 4.57 -8.85 -8.02
C ARG A 51 4.08 -7.56 -8.69
N TRP A 52 4.61 -6.40 -8.30
CA TRP A 52 4.31 -5.12 -8.96
C TRP A 52 4.86 -5.08 -10.39
N GLN A 53 6.08 -5.60 -10.64
CA GLN A 53 6.61 -5.76 -12.00
C GLN A 53 5.77 -6.74 -12.83
N GLU A 54 5.32 -7.85 -12.24
CA GLU A 54 4.41 -8.80 -12.89
C GLU A 54 3.07 -8.15 -13.26
N ALA A 55 2.48 -7.36 -12.36
CA ALA A 55 1.25 -6.61 -12.64
C ALA A 55 1.46 -5.63 -13.81
N LYS A 56 2.68 -5.08 -13.95
CA LYS A 56 3.04 -4.17 -15.05
C LYS A 56 3.04 -4.89 -16.39
N THR A 57 3.56 -6.11 -16.47
CA THR A 57 3.54 -6.90 -17.72
C THR A 57 2.12 -7.36 -18.08
N LYS A 58 1.21 -7.39 -17.11
CA LYS A 58 -0.21 -7.73 -17.28
C LYS A 58 -1.13 -6.51 -17.44
N ASN A 59 -0.60 -5.35 -17.80
CA ASN A 59 -1.36 -4.11 -18.05
C ASN A 59 -2.28 -3.66 -16.89
N ALA A 60 -1.86 -3.84 -15.64
CA ALA A 60 -2.62 -3.41 -14.47
C ALA A 60 -2.56 -1.89 -14.17
N PHE A 61 -1.83 -1.12 -14.99
CA PHE A 61 -1.61 0.31 -14.81
C PHE A 61 -2.17 1.10 -15.99
N ASN A 62 -2.67 2.30 -15.70
CA ASN A 62 -3.25 3.17 -16.73
C ASN A 62 -2.19 3.88 -17.59
N TYR A 63 -0.94 3.96 -17.12
CA TYR A 63 0.13 4.72 -17.75
C TYR A 63 1.52 4.29 -17.25
N GLY A 64 2.58 4.75 -17.93
CA GLY A 64 3.97 4.56 -17.52
C GLY A 64 4.48 5.63 -16.54
N LEU A 65 5.55 5.33 -15.81
CA LEU A 65 6.17 6.30 -14.89
C LEU A 65 7.21 7.17 -15.62
N ASN A 66 6.74 8.00 -16.54
CA ASN A 66 7.55 8.99 -17.26
C ASN A 66 7.55 10.32 -16.49
N CYS A 67 8.18 10.31 -15.31
CA CYS A 67 8.19 11.45 -14.39
C CYS A 67 9.42 12.34 -14.59
N MET A 68 9.20 13.67 -14.54
CA MET A 68 10.27 14.67 -14.37
C MET A 68 10.21 15.25 -12.97
N TYR A 69 11.38 15.58 -12.40
CA TYR A 69 11.48 16.10 -11.05
C TYR A 69 12.28 17.39 -11.00
N LYS A 70 11.89 18.28 -10.09
CA LYS A 70 12.63 19.51 -9.78
C LYS A 70 12.62 19.73 -8.27
N LEU A 71 13.80 19.90 -7.68
CA LEU A 71 13.91 20.41 -6.31
C LEU A 71 13.54 21.90 -6.30
N LEU A 72 12.75 22.30 -5.32
CA LEU A 72 12.32 23.68 -5.13
C LEU A 72 13.26 24.40 -4.19
N ASP A 73 13.53 25.67 -4.49
CA ASP A 73 14.29 26.54 -3.60
C ASP A 73 13.52 26.75 -2.28
N GLY A 74 14.24 26.80 -1.16
CA GLY A 74 13.66 27.05 0.16
C GLY A 74 14.22 26.13 1.24
N GLN A 75 13.66 26.23 2.45
CA GLN A 75 14.19 25.60 3.66
C GLN A 75 13.56 24.24 4.02
N TYR A 76 12.68 23.69 3.16
CA TYR A 76 11.86 22.51 3.50
C TYR A 76 12.11 21.30 2.61
N ASN A 77 13.16 21.35 1.77
CA ASN A 77 13.54 20.26 0.87
C ASN A 77 12.33 19.72 0.05
N LEU A 78 11.58 20.64 -0.56
CA LEU A 78 10.39 20.28 -1.33
C LEU A 78 10.78 19.92 -2.77
N SER A 79 10.17 18.87 -3.31
CA SER A 79 10.30 18.49 -4.72
C SER A 79 8.96 18.60 -5.45
N MET A 80 9.03 18.93 -6.74
CA MET A 80 7.92 18.90 -7.66
C MET A 80 8.10 17.77 -8.65
N GLN A 81 7.06 16.96 -8.84
CA GLN A 81 7.00 15.89 -9.82
C GLN A 81 6.00 16.26 -10.92
N LEU A 82 6.42 16.16 -12.18
CA LEU A 82 5.56 16.27 -13.35
C LEU A 82 5.39 14.88 -13.97
N ASN A 83 4.15 14.39 -13.99
CA ASN A 83 3.73 13.20 -14.73
C ASN A 83 2.50 13.58 -15.57
N ILE A 84 2.71 13.81 -16.87
CA ILE A 84 1.68 14.28 -17.81
C ILE A 84 0.61 13.20 -17.99
N GLU A 85 1.02 11.97 -18.26
CA GLU A 85 0.12 10.83 -18.48
C GLU A 85 -0.80 10.59 -17.29
N ARG A 86 -0.29 10.77 -16.07
CA ARG A 86 -1.12 10.72 -14.86
C ARG A 86 -2.18 11.81 -14.83
N GLY A 87 -1.84 13.03 -15.24
CA GLY A 87 -2.77 14.15 -15.32
C GLY A 87 -3.95 13.86 -16.27
N GLU A 88 -3.68 13.13 -17.35
CA GLU A 88 -4.63 12.85 -18.43
C GLU A 88 -5.40 11.53 -18.24
N LEU A 89 -4.70 10.47 -17.84
CA LEU A 89 -5.20 9.08 -17.83
C LEU A 89 -5.67 8.61 -16.45
N ARG A 90 -5.41 9.36 -15.37
CA ARG A 90 -5.96 9.04 -14.04
C ARG A 90 -7.47 9.23 -14.04
N ARG A 91 -8.18 8.28 -13.44
CA ARG A 91 -9.63 8.37 -13.19
C ARG A 91 -9.97 9.70 -12.48
N LYS A 92 -11.04 10.35 -12.94
CA LYS A 92 -11.60 11.52 -12.25
C LYS A 92 -12.01 11.15 -10.81
N PRO A 93 -11.52 11.89 -9.79
CA PRO A 93 -11.90 11.64 -8.41
C PRO A 93 -13.41 11.76 -8.19
N MET A 94 -13.95 10.94 -7.29
CA MET A 94 -15.33 11.09 -6.84
C MET A 94 -15.48 12.41 -6.07
N ARG A 95 -16.66 13.03 -6.18
CA ARG A 95 -17.00 14.23 -5.41
C ARG A 95 -17.70 13.84 -4.11
N PHE A 96 -17.21 14.42 -3.02
CA PHE A 96 -17.73 14.23 -1.67
C PHE A 96 -18.14 15.59 -1.09
N LYS A 97 -19.19 15.59 -0.28
CA LYS A 97 -19.72 16.74 0.46
C LYS A 97 -19.33 16.68 1.94
N HIS A 98 -19.04 15.49 2.47
CA HIS A 98 -18.72 15.30 3.88
C HIS A 98 -17.46 14.43 4.05
N ILE A 99 -16.72 14.66 5.15
CA ILE A 99 -15.56 13.82 5.51
C ILE A 99 -15.98 12.36 5.72
N ARG A 100 -17.22 12.15 6.20
CA ARG A 100 -17.82 10.83 6.41
C ARG A 100 -19.05 10.71 5.53
N GLU A 101 -18.98 9.82 4.55
CA GLU A 101 -20.13 9.42 3.72
C GLU A 101 -20.27 7.90 3.76
N PRO A 102 -21.50 7.36 3.70
CA PRO A 102 -21.69 5.92 3.64
C PRO A 102 -21.04 5.33 2.39
N PHE A 103 -20.52 4.11 2.52
CA PHE A 103 -20.06 3.33 1.36
C PHE A 103 -21.22 3.14 0.37
N ASN A 104 -20.92 3.16 -0.93
CA ASN A 104 -21.90 2.93 -1.98
C ASN A 104 -21.42 1.82 -2.93
N PRO A 105 -22.07 0.64 -2.95
CA PRO A 105 -21.65 -0.48 -3.78
C PRO A 105 -21.79 -0.21 -5.29
N LEU A 106 -22.69 0.70 -5.68
CA LEU A 106 -22.94 1.07 -7.08
C LEU A 106 -21.83 1.94 -7.66
N ARG A 107 -21.09 2.68 -6.81
CA ARG A 107 -19.91 3.43 -7.25
C ARG A 107 -18.71 2.50 -7.41
N TRP A 108 -17.68 2.96 -8.13
CA TRP A 108 -16.43 2.21 -8.21
C TRP A 108 -15.84 2.00 -6.82
N ASN A 109 -15.35 0.79 -6.55
CA ASN A 109 -14.75 0.42 -5.26
C ASN A 109 -13.84 -0.81 -5.42
N PHE A 110 -13.00 -1.09 -4.43
CA PHE A 110 -11.99 -2.15 -4.50
C PHE A 110 -12.49 -3.60 -4.50
N THR A 111 -13.79 -3.87 -4.29
CA THR A 111 -14.32 -5.23 -4.52
C THR A 111 -14.38 -5.58 -6.02
N LYS A 112 -14.13 -4.59 -6.89
CA LYS A 112 -14.14 -4.72 -8.36
C LYS A 112 -12.72 -4.85 -8.95
N LEU A 113 -11.69 -5.00 -8.10
CA LEU A 113 -10.33 -5.23 -8.57
C LEU A 113 -10.25 -6.55 -9.35
N HIS A 114 -9.53 -6.53 -10.46
CA HIS A 114 -9.16 -7.73 -11.19
C HIS A 114 -8.02 -8.47 -10.47
N GLU A 115 -7.91 -9.78 -10.70
CA GLU A 115 -6.91 -10.61 -10.01
C GLU A 115 -5.46 -10.16 -10.28
N ASN A 116 -5.17 -9.67 -11.49
CA ASN A 116 -3.87 -9.11 -11.86
C ASN A 116 -3.54 -7.77 -11.17
N GLU A 117 -4.52 -7.10 -10.56
CA GLU A 117 -4.30 -5.90 -9.75
C GLU A 117 -3.97 -6.25 -8.28
N ILE A 118 -4.23 -7.48 -7.85
CA ILE A 118 -4.04 -7.92 -6.46
C ILE A 118 -2.65 -8.54 -6.28
N LEU A 119 -1.83 -7.94 -5.41
CA LEU A 119 -0.45 -8.36 -5.16
C LEU A 119 -0.32 -9.40 -4.06
N LEU A 120 -1.12 -9.32 -2.99
CA LEU A 120 -1.18 -10.36 -1.96
C LEU A 120 -2.30 -10.08 -0.96
N TYR A 121 -2.62 -11.09 -0.16
CA TYR A 121 -3.38 -10.95 1.09
C TYR A 121 -2.44 -10.97 2.29
N LEU A 122 -2.68 -10.15 3.30
CA LEU A 122 -1.88 -10.12 4.53
C LEU A 122 -2.48 -11.01 5.63
N ARG A 123 -1.64 -11.79 6.31
CA ARG A 123 -2.02 -12.59 7.48
C ARG A 123 -0.93 -12.61 8.55
N CYS A 124 -1.27 -12.13 9.75
CA CYS A 124 -0.43 -12.27 10.94
C CYS A 124 -0.77 -13.59 11.64
N GLU A 125 0.20 -14.49 11.83
CA GLU A 125 -0.04 -15.83 12.39
C GLU A 125 -0.12 -15.83 13.92
N ASP A 126 0.81 -15.13 14.57
CA ASP A 126 0.95 -15.12 16.03
C ASP A 126 0.06 -14.07 16.72
N ARG A 127 -0.40 -13.07 15.96
CA ARG A 127 -1.36 -12.07 16.43
C ARG A 127 -2.39 -11.75 15.34
N PRO A 128 -3.40 -12.61 15.13
CA PRO A 128 -4.40 -12.43 14.08
C PRO A 128 -5.03 -11.03 14.09
N ILE A 129 -5.05 -10.38 12.93
CA ILE A 129 -5.66 -9.03 12.75
C ILE A 129 -7.18 -9.09 13.02
N THR A 130 -7.78 -10.25 12.72
CA THR A 130 -9.21 -10.50 12.73
C THR A 130 -9.43 -11.98 13.07
N SER A 131 -10.51 -12.28 13.79
CA SER A 131 -10.93 -13.66 14.08
C SER A 131 -11.79 -14.25 12.95
N ASP A 132 -12.19 -13.43 11.98
CA ASP A 132 -13.01 -13.83 10.85
C ASP A 132 -12.10 -14.37 9.71
N PRO A 133 -12.16 -15.67 9.37
CA PRO A 133 -11.32 -16.25 8.33
C PRO A 133 -11.63 -15.74 6.91
N LEU A 134 -12.79 -15.12 6.71
CA LEU A 134 -13.21 -14.55 5.43
C LEU A 134 -12.81 -13.08 5.27
N ASP A 135 -12.31 -12.45 6.33
CA ASP A 135 -11.88 -11.06 6.31
C ASP A 135 -10.53 -10.91 5.59
N ARG A 136 -10.56 -10.29 4.41
CA ARG A 136 -9.40 -10.15 3.53
C ARG A 136 -8.77 -8.77 3.66
N HIS A 137 -7.48 -8.74 3.97
CA HIS A 137 -6.66 -7.52 3.96
C HIS A 137 -5.75 -7.55 2.74
N VAL A 138 -5.96 -6.62 1.82
CA VAL A 138 -5.38 -6.70 0.48
C VAL A 138 -4.24 -5.70 0.33
N ILE A 139 -3.14 -6.11 -0.30
CA ILE A 139 -2.24 -5.19 -0.99
C ILE A 139 -2.49 -5.33 -2.50
N ALA A 140 -2.81 -4.23 -3.15
CA ALA A 140 -3.08 -4.16 -4.59
C ALA A 140 -2.20 -3.08 -5.24
N VAL A 141 -2.00 -3.15 -6.55
CA VAL A 141 -1.37 -2.04 -7.27
C VAL A 141 -2.22 -0.78 -7.17
N ASN A 142 -1.58 0.38 -7.16
CA ASN A 142 -2.28 1.59 -7.56
C ASN A 142 -2.22 1.69 -9.08
N ALA A 143 -3.36 1.48 -9.77
CA ALA A 143 -3.45 1.60 -11.23
C ALA A 143 -3.11 3.01 -11.76
N SER A 144 -3.03 4.01 -10.88
CA SER A 144 -2.48 5.35 -11.17
C SER A 144 -1.34 5.68 -10.20
N PRO A 145 -0.17 5.02 -10.35
CA PRO A 145 0.94 5.13 -9.43
C PRO A 145 1.57 6.53 -9.48
N LEU A 146 2.23 6.90 -8.38
CA LEU A 146 3.01 8.14 -8.26
C LEU A 146 4.48 7.85 -8.50
N GLU A 147 4.94 6.70 -8.01
CA GLU A 147 6.31 6.23 -8.10
C GLU A 147 6.27 4.71 -8.29
N ARG A 148 7.43 4.13 -8.62
CA ARG A 148 7.64 2.68 -8.64
C ARG A 148 7.17 2.06 -7.31
N ASP A 149 6.55 0.89 -7.40
CA ASP A 149 6.04 0.13 -6.26
C ASP A 149 4.92 0.83 -5.46
N HIS A 150 4.31 1.90 -5.98
CA HIS A 150 3.13 2.50 -5.37
C HIS A 150 1.96 1.51 -5.40
N CYS A 151 1.58 1.06 -4.21
CA CYS A 151 0.50 0.11 -3.94
C CYS A 151 -0.58 0.73 -3.05
N LEU A 152 -1.68 0.00 -2.88
CA LEU A 152 -2.77 0.33 -1.96
C LEU A 152 -2.90 -0.77 -0.92
N ILE A 153 -3.06 -0.38 0.34
CA ILE A 153 -3.45 -1.26 1.45
C ILE A 153 -4.95 -1.09 1.62
N ILE A 154 -5.72 -2.17 1.48
CA ILE A 154 -7.19 -2.16 1.56
C ILE A 154 -7.61 -3.09 2.70
N PRO A 155 -7.80 -2.54 3.92
CA PRO A 155 -8.24 -3.32 5.07
C PRO A 155 -9.65 -3.84 4.88
N SER A 156 -9.84 -5.15 5.08
CA SER A 156 -11.17 -5.74 5.16
C SER A 156 -12.03 -5.43 3.94
N VAL A 157 -11.48 -5.69 2.73
CA VAL A 157 -12.08 -5.28 1.46
C VAL A 157 -13.53 -5.75 1.30
N ASN A 158 -13.86 -6.93 1.84
CA ASN A 158 -15.20 -7.51 1.79
C ASN A 158 -16.20 -6.82 2.74
N LYS A 159 -15.72 -6.10 3.77
CA LYS A 159 -16.57 -5.36 4.72
C LYS A 159 -17.05 -4.01 4.15
N CYS A 160 -16.56 -3.60 2.98
CA CYS A 160 -17.01 -2.39 2.28
C CYS A 160 -16.98 -1.13 3.18
N LEU A 161 -15.91 -0.97 3.95
CA LEU A 161 -15.81 0.13 4.91
C LEU A 161 -15.67 1.47 4.16
N PRO A 162 -16.36 2.55 4.58
CA PRO A 162 -16.13 3.88 4.02
C PRO A 162 -14.71 4.36 4.31
N GLN A 163 -14.23 5.38 3.59
CA GLN A 163 -12.89 5.97 3.71
C GLN A 163 -12.72 6.74 5.03
N VAL A 164 -12.74 6.01 6.13
CA VAL A 164 -12.60 6.47 7.52
C VAL A 164 -11.65 5.52 8.23
N LEU A 165 -10.60 6.06 8.86
CA LEU A 165 -9.62 5.23 9.57
C LEU A 165 -10.27 4.39 10.67
N THR A 166 -9.84 3.13 10.75
CA THR A 166 -10.26 2.17 11.77
C THR A 166 -9.04 1.66 12.54
N LYS A 167 -9.26 1.07 13.72
CA LYS A 167 -8.20 0.40 14.49
C LYS A 167 -7.51 -0.68 13.66
N THR A 168 -8.27 -1.43 12.86
CA THR A 168 -7.75 -2.46 11.95
C THR A 168 -6.86 -1.86 10.86
N ALA A 169 -7.27 -0.74 10.24
CA ALA A 169 -6.46 -0.06 9.24
C ALA A 169 -5.13 0.43 9.82
N ILE A 170 -5.18 1.08 10.99
CA ILE A 170 -3.98 1.55 11.70
C ILE A 170 -3.07 0.37 12.03
N ARG A 171 -3.62 -0.73 12.57
CA ARG A 171 -2.84 -1.94 12.89
C ARG A 171 -2.13 -2.50 11.65
N ILE A 172 -2.85 -2.68 10.54
CA ILE A 172 -2.26 -3.20 9.30
C ILE A 172 -1.19 -2.26 8.77
N ALA A 173 -1.43 -0.94 8.79
CA ALA A 173 -0.44 0.04 8.38
C ALA A 173 0.83 -0.08 9.23
N THR A 174 0.69 -0.14 10.55
CA THR A 174 1.84 -0.34 11.46
C THR A 174 2.57 -1.64 11.18
N ASP A 175 1.86 -2.75 10.99
CA ASP A 175 2.48 -4.06 10.72
C ASP A 175 3.26 -4.03 9.40
N VAL A 176 2.67 -3.50 8.32
CA VAL A 176 3.34 -3.34 7.02
C VAL A 176 4.55 -2.41 7.13
N MET A 177 4.44 -1.31 7.87
CA MET A 177 5.54 -0.39 8.15
C MET A 177 6.70 -1.07 8.89
N LEU A 178 6.40 -1.95 9.84
CA LEU A 178 7.40 -2.72 10.57
C LEU A 178 7.97 -3.90 9.76
N LEU A 179 7.31 -4.36 8.71
CA LEU A 179 7.81 -5.44 7.84
C LEU A 179 8.72 -4.94 6.72
N VAL A 180 8.82 -3.62 6.52
CA VAL A 180 9.60 -3.00 5.45
C VAL A 180 10.79 -2.25 6.06
N ALA A 181 11.98 -2.83 5.92
CA ALA A 181 13.24 -2.23 6.32
C ALA A 181 13.73 -1.18 5.30
N ASP A 182 13.01 -0.07 5.19
CA ASP A 182 13.35 1.04 4.28
C ASP A 182 12.87 2.38 4.86
N GLU A 183 13.78 3.34 4.94
CA GLU A 183 13.50 4.67 5.48
C GLU A 183 12.70 5.56 4.53
N SER A 184 12.78 5.30 3.22
CA SER A 184 12.01 6.03 2.20
C SER A 184 10.57 5.52 2.08
N PHE A 185 10.26 4.38 2.69
CA PHE A 185 8.91 3.80 2.69
C PHE A 185 7.95 4.61 3.55
N ASN A 186 6.74 4.84 3.05
CA ASN A 186 5.71 5.63 3.71
C ASN A 186 4.33 4.99 3.53
N ILE A 187 3.48 5.19 4.53
CA ILE A 187 2.05 4.88 4.44
C ILE A 187 1.26 6.17 4.59
N LEU A 188 0.41 6.47 3.60
CA LEU A 188 -0.36 7.71 3.55
C LEU A 188 -1.87 7.43 3.56
N PHE A 189 -2.64 8.27 4.24
CA PHE A 189 -4.09 8.20 4.24
C PHE A 189 -4.70 9.53 3.83
N ASN A 190 -5.58 9.47 2.83
CA ASN A 190 -6.40 10.59 2.39
C ASN A 190 -7.84 10.39 2.86
N SER A 191 -8.43 11.40 3.52
CA SER A 191 -9.86 11.39 3.85
C SER A 191 -10.70 11.91 2.67
N LEU A 192 -12.03 11.75 2.69
CA LEU A 192 -12.91 12.15 1.57
C LEU A 192 -12.80 13.63 1.17
N LEU A 193 -12.57 14.55 2.11
CA LEU A 193 -12.29 15.96 1.82
C LEU A 193 -10.80 16.30 1.86
N GLY A 194 -9.96 15.32 2.17
CA GLY A 194 -8.50 15.38 2.09
C GLY A 194 -7.96 14.64 0.86
N GLN A 195 -8.54 14.91 -0.31
CA GLN A 195 -8.09 14.39 -1.61
C GLN A 195 -8.19 12.87 -1.85
N ALA A 196 -9.03 12.14 -1.10
CA ALA A 196 -9.35 10.75 -1.49
C ALA A 196 -10.15 10.72 -2.79
N SER A 197 -9.86 9.76 -3.67
CA SER A 197 -10.55 9.61 -4.95
C SER A 197 -11.72 8.62 -4.91
N VAL A 198 -11.78 7.77 -3.87
CA VAL A 198 -12.70 6.63 -3.73
C VAL A 198 -13.20 6.54 -2.30
N ASN A 199 -14.50 6.25 -2.10
CA ASN A 199 -15.08 5.98 -0.78
C ASN A 199 -15.10 4.47 -0.49
N HIS A 200 -13.92 3.90 -0.26
CA HIS A 200 -13.72 2.54 0.24
C HIS A 200 -12.37 2.56 0.97
N LEU A 201 -12.34 2.21 2.26
CA LEU A 201 -11.17 2.30 3.13
C LEU A 201 -9.89 1.76 2.47
N HIS A 202 -8.96 2.66 2.18
CA HIS A 202 -7.64 2.34 1.67
C HIS A 202 -6.59 3.32 2.19
N MET A 203 -5.34 2.87 2.20
CA MET A 203 -4.15 3.67 2.46
C MET A 203 -3.16 3.45 1.32
N HIS A 204 -2.27 4.40 1.10
CA HIS A 204 -1.22 4.31 0.11
C HIS A 204 0.02 3.67 0.73
N TYR A 205 0.62 2.73 0.01
CA TYR A 205 1.94 2.16 0.24
C TYR A 205 2.86 2.80 -0.80
N LEU A 206 3.87 3.56 -0.39
CA LEU A 206 4.68 4.36 -1.32
C LEU A 206 6.12 4.50 -0.81
N TYR A 207 7.10 4.30 -1.69
CA TYR A 207 8.46 4.77 -1.46
C TYR A 207 8.59 6.18 -2.02
N TRP A 208 9.17 7.09 -1.24
CA TRP A 208 9.43 8.45 -1.69
C TRP A 208 10.94 8.71 -1.70
N PRO A 209 11.55 8.89 -2.89
CA PRO A 209 13.01 8.92 -3.02
C PRO A 209 13.65 10.25 -2.60
N TYR A 210 12.85 11.20 -2.11
CA TYR A 210 13.33 12.52 -1.69
C TYR A 210 13.17 12.67 -0.19
N GLU A 211 14.27 13.01 0.48
CA GLU A 211 14.22 13.49 1.86
C GLU A 211 13.51 14.83 1.88
N SER A 212 12.49 14.94 2.74
CA SER A 212 11.88 16.21 3.09
C SER A 212 11.91 16.31 4.60
N ASP A 213 12.22 17.50 5.11
CA ASP A 213 12.23 17.75 6.57
C ASP A 213 10.85 17.55 7.20
N LEU A 214 9.80 17.45 6.38
CA LEU A 214 8.42 17.17 6.79
C LEU A 214 8.14 15.68 7.02
N ILE A 215 8.94 14.77 6.45
CA ILE A 215 8.70 13.32 6.45
C ILE A 215 10.03 12.61 6.72
N ASN A 216 10.36 12.43 8.00
CA ASN A 216 11.56 11.69 8.42
C ASN A 216 11.16 10.46 9.26
N ARG A 217 11.57 9.27 8.79
CA ARG A 217 11.45 8.03 9.55
C ARG A 217 12.63 7.78 10.48
N VAL A 218 13.80 8.29 10.12
CA VAL A 218 15.00 8.22 10.94
C VAL A 218 15.20 9.58 11.59
N THR A 219 15.08 9.64 12.91
CA THR A 219 15.53 10.80 13.68
C THR A 219 17.03 10.63 13.92
N PHE A 220 17.84 11.41 13.21
CA PHE A 220 19.24 11.58 13.62
C PHE A 220 19.23 12.25 14.99
N ARG A 221 19.98 11.71 15.95
CA ARG A 221 20.33 12.49 17.14
C ARG A 221 21.13 13.67 16.63
N THR A 222 20.63 14.88 16.83
CA THR A 222 21.48 16.07 16.80
C THR A 222 22.63 15.79 17.76
N THR A 223 23.82 15.58 17.21
CA THR A 223 25.05 15.69 17.98
C THR A 223 25.12 17.14 18.46
N GLU A 224 24.95 17.32 19.78
CA GLU A 224 25.27 18.56 20.49
C GLU A 224 26.74 18.94 20.30
#